data_AF-A0A2P4S6I8-F1
#
_entry.id   AF-A0A2P4S6I8-F1
#
_cell.length_a   1.000
_cell.length_b   1.000
_cell.length_c   1.000
_cell.angle_alpha   90.00
_cell.angle_beta   90.00
_cell.angle_gamma   90.00
#
_symmetry.space_group_name_H-M   'P 1'
#
loop_
_entity.id
_entity.type
_entity.pdbx_description
1 polymer ?
#
loop_
_entity_poly.entity_id
_entity_poly.type
_entity_poly.pdbx_seq_one_letter_code
_entity_poly.pdbx_strand_id
1 'polypeptide(L)'
;TTPPKCVDCRQYLDDPDLKFFQGDPDDALEEPEMLTDERLSIFDANEDGFESYEDLPQHKVTSFSVYDKRGHLCPFDTGLIERNIELYFSGAVKPIYDDNPCLDGGVRAKKLGPINAWWITGFDGGEKALIGFTTGG
;
A
#
# COMPACT_ATOMS: atom_id res chain seq x y z
N THR A 1 -23.47 3.98 -28.16
CA THR A 1 -22.34 4.82 -27.73
C THR A 1 -21.37 3.96 -26.95
N THR A 2 -20.06 4.19 -27.06
CA THR A 2 -19.08 3.45 -26.26
C THR A 2 -19.24 3.85 -24.80
N PRO A 3 -19.34 2.90 -23.86
CA PRO A 3 -19.47 3.23 -22.44
C PRO A 3 -18.28 4.07 -21.95
N PRO A 4 -18.50 5.10 -21.13
CA PRO A 4 -17.44 5.96 -20.65
C PRO A 4 -16.48 5.19 -19.74
N LYS A 5 -15.17 5.39 -19.93
CA LYS A 5 -14.12 4.78 -19.09
C LYS A 5 -13.30 5.82 -18.38
N CYS A 6 -12.83 5.50 -17.18
CA CYS A 6 -11.81 6.28 -16.50
C CYS A 6 -10.55 6.35 -17.39
N VAL A 7 -9.94 7.53 -17.50
CA VAL A 7 -8.69 7.70 -18.27
C VAL A 7 -7.48 7.04 -17.59
N ASP A 8 -7.54 6.91 -16.26
CA ASP A 8 -6.48 6.37 -15.42
C ASP A 8 -6.65 4.85 -15.28
N CYS A 9 -7.63 4.38 -14.50
CA CYS A 9 -7.82 2.94 -14.24
C CYS A 9 -8.57 2.15 -15.31
N ARG A 10 -9.10 2.81 -16.35
CA ARG A 10 -9.85 2.17 -17.46
C ARG A 10 -11.14 1.43 -17.08
N GLN A 11 -11.57 1.51 -15.82
CA GLN A 11 -12.87 1.01 -15.37
C GLN A 11 -14.02 1.77 -16.04
N TYR A 12 -15.15 1.10 -16.20
CA TYR A 12 -16.37 1.69 -16.74
C TYR A 12 -17.00 2.62 -15.70
N LEU A 13 -17.27 3.86 -16.09
CA LEU A 13 -17.80 4.89 -15.17
C LEU A 13 -19.30 4.76 -14.92
N ASP A 14 -20.00 4.00 -15.77
CA ASP A 14 -21.41 3.67 -15.68
C ASP A 14 -21.67 2.28 -15.06
N ASP A 15 -20.63 1.63 -14.55
CA ASP A 15 -20.75 0.35 -13.84
C ASP A 15 -21.37 0.56 -12.45
N PRO A 16 -22.54 -0.05 -12.14
CA PRO A 16 -23.18 0.08 -10.83
C PRO A 16 -22.35 -0.51 -9.69
N ASP A 17 -21.40 -1.39 -9.97
CA ASP A 17 -20.50 -2.00 -8.99
C ASP A 17 -19.19 -1.23 -8.81
N LEU A 18 -18.99 -0.11 -9.53
CA LEU A 18 -17.82 0.75 -9.38
C LEU A 18 -17.77 1.35 -7.96
N LYS A 19 -16.78 0.93 -7.18
CA LYS A 19 -16.59 1.40 -5.80
C LYS A 19 -15.58 2.53 -5.75
N PHE A 20 -15.86 3.48 -4.88
CA PHE A 20 -14.97 4.60 -4.59
C PHE A 20 -14.31 4.41 -3.23
N PHE A 21 -13.05 4.81 -3.15
CA PHE A 21 -12.35 4.97 -1.89
C PHE A 21 -13.08 6.00 -1.03
N GLN A 22 -13.37 5.65 0.22
CA GLN A 22 -14.23 6.45 1.10
C GLN A 22 -13.48 7.62 1.77
N GLY A 23 -12.17 7.73 1.51
CA GLY A 23 -11.29 8.71 2.14
C GLY A 23 -10.50 8.13 3.29
N ASP A 24 -9.47 8.87 3.67
CA ASP A 24 -8.59 8.56 4.78
C ASP A 24 -9.13 9.15 6.09
N PRO A 25 -8.84 8.55 7.25
CA PRO A 25 -9.11 9.17 8.54
C PRO A 25 -8.22 10.40 8.75
N ASP A 26 -8.70 11.36 9.56
CA ASP A 26 -8.03 12.65 9.77
C ASP A 26 -6.60 12.53 10.33
N ASP A 27 -6.32 11.47 11.08
CA ASP A 27 -5.03 11.17 11.70
C ASP A 27 -4.10 10.32 10.81
N ALA A 28 -4.48 10.05 9.56
CA ALA A 28 -3.61 9.33 8.64
C ALA A 28 -2.42 10.21 8.19
N LEU A 29 -1.22 9.64 8.29
CA LEU A 29 0.05 10.27 7.96
C LEU A 29 0.46 10.01 6.50
N GLU A 30 1.23 10.94 5.91
CA GLU A 30 1.87 10.69 4.63
C GLU A 30 3.06 9.71 4.79
N GLU A 31 3.52 9.13 3.68
CA GLU A 31 4.55 8.08 3.69
C GLU A 31 5.83 8.47 4.48
N PRO A 32 6.43 9.66 4.28
CA PRO A 32 7.64 10.03 5.03
C PRO A 32 7.39 10.19 6.54
N GLU A 33 6.24 10.74 6.92
CA GLU A 33 5.88 10.93 8.32
C GLU A 33 5.62 9.58 9.00
N MET A 34 4.90 8.69 8.32
CA MET A 34 4.61 7.34 8.77
C MET A 34 5.88 6.52 8.99
N LEU A 35 6.85 6.58 8.06
CA LEU A 35 8.09 5.81 8.15
C LEU A 35 8.97 6.21 9.34
N THR A 36 8.75 7.40 9.91
CA THR A 36 9.47 7.90 11.10
C THR A 36 8.75 7.62 12.42
N ASP A 37 7.57 7.00 12.38
CA ASP A 37 6.77 6.71 13.58
C ASP A 37 7.43 5.60 14.41
N GLU A 38 7.66 5.85 15.69
CA GLU A 38 8.33 4.93 16.62
C GLU A 38 7.62 3.57 16.71
N ARG A 39 6.30 3.51 16.44
CA ARG A 39 5.54 2.26 16.43
C ARG A 39 5.99 1.31 15.32
N LEU A 40 6.64 1.81 14.27
CA LEU A 40 7.18 1.01 13.18
C LEU A 40 8.66 0.67 13.37
N SER A 41 9.33 1.30 14.33
CA SER A 41 10.75 1.05 14.59
C SER A 41 10.95 -0.41 15.01
N ILE A 42 11.87 -1.06 14.32
CA ILE A 42 12.36 -2.41 14.65
C ILE A 42 13.68 -2.38 15.41
N PHE A 43 14.22 -1.19 15.69
CA PHE A 43 15.55 -0.99 16.25
C PHE A 43 15.48 -0.33 17.63
N ASP A 44 16.21 -0.91 18.59
CA ASP A 44 16.72 -0.14 19.73
C ASP A 44 17.85 0.73 19.17
N ALA A 45 17.74 2.06 19.33
CA ALA A 45 18.67 3.04 18.77
C ALA A 45 20.09 2.88 19.34
N ASN A 46 20.86 1.94 18.78
CA ASN A 46 22.27 1.71 19.07
C ASN A 46 23.11 2.34 17.94
N GLU A 47 24.34 2.76 18.25
CA GLU A 47 25.19 3.58 17.36
C GLU A 47 25.63 2.90 16.05
N ASP A 48 25.45 1.58 15.91
CA ASP A 48 25.80 0.84 14.71
C ASP A 48 24.57 0.68 13.82
N GLY A 49 24.53 1.39 12.68
CA GLY A 49 23.47 1.25 11.69
C GLY A 49 23.35 -0.20 11.21
N PHE A 50 22.13 -0.74 11.23
CA PHE A 50 21.86 -2.17 10.97
C PHE A 50 21.60 -2.51 9.49
N GLU A 51 21.11 -1.55 8.70
CA GLU A 51 20.75 -1.75 7.29
C GLU A 51 21.60 -0.86 6.38
N SER A 52 21.84 -1.35 5.15
CA SER A 52 22.46 -0.51 4.12
C SER A 52 21.52 0.64 3.78
N TYR A 53 22.05 1.81 3.45
CA TYR A 53 21.24 2.91 2.88
C TYR A 53 20.53 2.52 1.57
N GLU A 54 20.92 1.40 0.96
CA GLU A 54 20.29 0.85 -0.25
C GLU A 54 19.08 -0.05 0.06
N ASP A 55 18.89 -0.48 1.31
CA ASP A 55 17.78 -1.32 1.71
C ASP A 55 16.55 -0.45 2.03
N LEU A 56 15.44 -0.71 1.33
CA LEU A 56 14.17 -0.03 1.60
C LEU A 56 13.50 -0.66 2.82
N PRO A 57 12.98 0.15 3.77
CA PRO A 57 12.34 -0.39 4.97
C PRO A 57 11.09 -1.18 4.59
N GLN A 58 10.92 -2.36 5.19
CA GLN A 58 9.80 -3.24 4.92
C GLN A 58 8.83 -3.27 6.11
N HIS A 59 7.53 -3.14 5.81
CA HIS A 59 6.47 -3.12 6.81
C HIS A 59 5.28 -3.98 6.38
N LYS A 60 4.42 -4.35 7.33
CA LYS A 60 3.11 -4.96 7.04
C LYS A 60 2.09 -3.85 6.79
N VAL A 61 1.07 -4.14 6.00
CA VAL A 61 -0.11 -3.27 5.84
C VAL A 61 -1.39 -4.08 6.03
N THR A 62 -2.35 -3.54 6.78
CA THR A 62 -3.68 -4.12 6.98
C THR A 62 -4.79 -3.12 6.66
N SER A 63 -6.01 -3.63 6.48
CA SER A 63 -7.20 -2.85 6.11
C SER A 63 -6.95 -1.91 4.92
N PHE A 64 -6.19 -2.39 3.93
CA PHE A 64 -5.74 -1.54 2.84
C PHE A 64 -6.78 -1.40 1.74
N SER A 65 -6.71 -0.28 1.03
CA SER A 65 -7.46 -0.02 -0.21
C SER A 65 -6.51 0.48 -1.27
N VAL A 66 -6.60 -0.06 -2.49
CA VAL A 66 -5.82 0.39 -3.65
C VAL A 66 -6.75 1.18 -4.57
N TYR A 67 -6.31 2.35 -5.03
CA TYR A 67 -7.15 3.27 -5.80
C TYR A 67 -6.35 4.11 -6.80
N ASP A 68 -7.04 4.58 -7.85
CA ASP A 68 -6.46 5.54 -8.81
C ASP A 68 -6.51 7.00 -8.31
N LYS A 69 -5.93 7.93 -9.07
CA LYS A 69 -5.96 9.38 -8.79
C LYS A 69 -7.36 9.98 -8.67
N ARG A 70 -8.39 9.28 -9.16
CA ARG A 70 -9.80 9.72 -9.13
C ARG A 70 -10.59 9.06 -8.00
N GLY A 71 -9.95 8.20 -7.21
CA GLY A 71 -10.54 7.52 -6.07
C GLY A 71 -11.35 6.27 -6.42
N HIS A 72 -11.25 5.74 -7.64
CA HIS A 72 -11.85 4.43 -7.93
C HIS A 72 -11.04 3.34 -7.24
N LEU A 73 -11.69 2.40 -6.56
CA LEU A 73 -11.01 1.21 -6.05
C LEU A 73 -10.55 0.35 -7.24
N CYS A 74 -9.26 0.04 -7.29
CA CYS A 74 -8.62 -0.55 -8.45
C CYS A 74 -7.98 -1.90 -8.12
N PRO A 75 -8.18 -2.92 -8.97
CA PRO A 75 -7.36 -4.13 -8.91
C PRO A 75 -5.93 -3.81 -9.38
N PHE A 76 -4.92 -4.21 -8.60
CA PHE A 76 -3.51 -3.98 -8.93
C PHE A 76 -2.94 -5.03 -9.89
N ASP A 77 -3.62 -6.17 -10.09
CA ASP A 77 -3.18 -7.34 -10.87
C ASP A 77 -3.65 -7.33 -12.34
N THR A 78 -4.19 -6.21 -12.82
CA THR A 78 -4.78 -6.09 -14.18
C THR A 78 -3.85 -5.47 -15.23
N GLY A 79 -2.57 -5.30 -14.90
CA GLY A 79 -1.60 -4.67 -15.80
C GLY A 79 -1.57 -3.14 -15.71
N LEU A 80 -2.25 -2.54 -14.73
CA LEU A 80 -2.30 -1.07 -14.58
C LEU A 80 -0.94 -0.50 -14.18
N ILE A 81 -0.29 -1.10 -13.19
CA ILE A 81 1.04 -0.69 -12.70
C ILE A 81 2.07 -0.84 -13.82
N GLU A 82 2.06 -1.95 -14.53
CA GLU A 82 2.97 -2.27 -15.64
C GLU A 82 2.79 -1.33 -16.86
N ARG A 83 1.62 -0.69 -16.97
CA ARG A 83 1.32 0.34 -17.99
C ARG A 83 1.58 1.76 -17.47
N ASN A 84 2.25 1.89 -16.34
CA ASN A 84 2.58 3.16 -15.70
C ASN A 84 1.33 3.97 -15.31
N ILE A 85 0.23 3.28 -14.97
CA ILE A 85 -0.92 3.90 -14.32
C ILE A 85 -0.64 3.95 -12.82
N GLU A 86 -0.57 5.17 -12.30
CA GLU A 86 -0.33 5.40 -10.88
C GLU A 86 -1.53 4.96 -10.05
N LEU A 87 -1.31 3.91 -9.26
CA LEU A 87 -2.19 3.48 -8.18
C LEU A 87 -1.56 3.83 -6.83
N TYR A 88 -2.39 4.32 -5.93
CA TYR A 88 -2.02 4.60 -4.54
C TYR A 88 -2.72 3.60 -3.63
N PHE A 89 -2.27 3.53 -2.39
CA PHE A 89 -2.99 2.79 -1.37
C PHE A 89 -2.97 3.50 -0.02
N SER A 90 -3.97 3.20 0.79
CA SER A 90 -4.07 3.63 2.17
C SER A 90 -4.37 2.43 3.05
N GLY A 91 -4.02 2.51 4.33
CA GLY A 91 -4.26 1.43 5.29
C GLY A 91 -3.61 1.72 6.63
N ALA A 92 -3.53 0.70 7.48
CA ALA A 92 -2.74 0.75 8.71
C ALA A 92 -1.42 0.00 8.49
N VAL A 93 -0.31 0.70 8.60
CA VAL A 93 1.05 0.16 8.49
C VAL A 93 1.49 -0.34 9.86
N LYS A 94 2.15 -1.50 9.89
CA LYS A 94 2.54 -2.19 11.11
C LYS A 94 4.00 -2.69 11.01
N PRO A 95 4.68 -2.91 12.13
CA PRO A 95 6.00 -3.55 12.13
C PRO A 95 6.02 -4.84 11.32
N ILE A 96 7.15 -5.15 10.69
CA ILE A 96 7.26 -6.32 9.81
C ILE A 96 6.97 -7.66 10.50
N TYR A 97 7.19 -7.72 11.82
CA TYR A 97 6.98 -8.90 12.66
C TYR A 97 5.55 -9.03 13.21
N ASP A 98 4.67 -8.05 13.02
CA ASP A 98 3.31 -8.08 13.58
C ASP A 98 2.35 -8.82 12.64
N ASP A 99 1.94 -10.02 13.05
CA ASP A 99 0.98 -10.85 12.32
C ASP A 99 -0.49 -10.61 12.72
N ASN A 100 -0.76 -9.69 13.66
CA ASN A 100 -2.13 -9.32 14.03
C ASN A 100 -2.76 -8.44 12.94
N PRO A 101 -3.81 -8.91 12.23
CA PRO A 101 -4.41 -8.11 11.15
C PRO A 101 -5.27 -6.96 11.66
N CYS A 102 -5.51 -6.83 12.97
CA CYS A 102 -6.27 -5.72 13.54
C CYS A 102 -5.54 -4.38 13.38
N LEU A 103 -6.30 -3.29 13.46
CA LEU A 103 -5.79 -1.91 13.39
C LEU A 103 -4.92 -1.52 14.60
N ASP A 104 -5.02 -2.25 15.70
CA ASP A 104 -4.33 -1.94 16.96
C ASP A 104 -2.81 -1.92 16.76
N GLY A 105 -2.15 -0.89 17.29
CA GLY A 105 -0.69 -0.70 17.16
C GLY A 105 -0.22 -0.28 15.77
N GLY A 106 -1.10 -0.16 14.77
CA GLY A 106 -0.76 0.33 13.44
C GLY A 106 -0.73 1.85 13.32
N VAL A 107 0.05 2.34 12.37
CA VAL A 107 0.08 3.74 11.94
C VAL A 107 -0.85 3.90 10.75
N ARG A 108 -1.89 4.72 10.87
CA ARG A 108 -2.77 5.02 9.74
C ARG A 108 -2.00 5.85 8.72
N ALA A 109 -2.00 5.40 7.49
CA ALA A 109 -1.24 6.00 6.42
C ALA A 109 -2.11 6.22 5.19
N LYS A 110 -1.92 7.37 4.55
CA LYS A 110 -2.72 7.82 3.41
C LYS A 110 -1.86 7.98 2.17
N LYS A 111 -2.45 7.67 1.02
CA LYS A 111 -1.89 7.98 -0.30
C LYS A 111 -0.44 7.49 -0.46
N LEU A 112 -0.16 6.30 0.06
CA LEU A 112 1.12 5.61 -0.11
C LEU A 112 1.34 5.29 -1.58
N GLY A 113 2.59 5.39 -2.03
CA GLY A 113 2.99 5.17 -3.41
C GLY A 113 3.21 6.45 -4.22
N PRO A 114 3.12 6.38 -5.57
CA PRO A 114 2.48 5.32 -6.34
C PRO A 114 3.18 3.96 -6.24
N ILE A 115 2.41 2.89 -6.46
CA ILE A 115 2.93 1.52 -6.49
C ILE A 115 3.77 1.36 -7.76
N ASN A 116 5.08 1.15 -7.59
CA ASN A 116 6.03 0.93 -8.69
C ASN A 116 6.05 -0.53 -9.13
N ALA A 117 5.93 -1.45 -8.18
CA ALA A 117 5.89 -2.88 -8.44
C ALA A 117 5.04 -3.59 -7.39
N TRP A 118 4.47 -4.72 -7.79
CA TRP A 118 3.85 -5.68 -6.88
C TRP A 118 4.45 -7.06 -7.14
N TRP A 119 4.51 -7.90 -6.11
CA TRP A 119 5.15 -9.21 -6.21
C TRP A 119 4.53 -10.20 -5.23
N ILE A 120 4.82 -11.49 -5.44
CA ILE A 120 4.42 -12.58 -4.55
C ILE A 120 5.68 -13.22 -3.98
N THR A 121 5.72 -13.43 -2.66
CA THR A 121 6.77 -14.20 -1.96
C THR A 121 6.14 -15.20 -0.97
N GLY A 122 6.97 -15.87 -0.16
CA GLY A 122 6.51 -16.79 0.87
C GLY A 122 6.25 -18.20 0.34
N PHE A 123 6.97 -18.61 -0.70
CA PHE A 123 6.94 -19.98 -1.23
C PHE A 123 7.87 -20.91 -0.44
N ASP A 124 7.81 -20.86 0.89
CA ASP A 124 8.66 -21.64 1.81
C ASP A 124 7.96 -22.89 2.36
N GLY A 125 6.75 -23.19 1.89
CA GLY A 125 5.91 -24.28 2.39
C GLY A 125 5.00 -23.88 3.55
N GLY A 126 4.96 -22.59 3.92
CA GLY A 126 3.97 -22.03 4.83
C GLY A 126 2.54 -21.98 4.25
N GLU A 127 1.57 -21.66 5.09
CA GLU A 127 0.14 -21.69 4.73
C GLU A 127 -0.32 -20.47 3.90
N LYS A 128 0.48 -19.40 3.82
CA LYS A 128 0.05 -18.11 3.25
C LYS A 128 1.03 -17.61 2.19
N ALA A 129 0.51 -17.32 1.00
CA ALA A 129 1.22 -16.50 0.03
C ALA A 129 1.27 -15.05 0.52
N LEU A 130 2.41 -14.39 0.33
CA LEU A 130 2.62 -13.00 0.72
C LEU A 130 2.61 -12.12 -0.54
N ILE A 131 1.81 -11.07 -0.54
CA ILE A 131 1.80 -10.04 -1.58
C ILE A 131 2.55 -8.82 -1.05
N GLY A 132 3.47 -8.29 -1.84
CA GLY A 132 4.23 -7.08 -1.51
C GLY A 132 4.01 -5.98 -2.54
N PHE A 133 4.09 -4.73 -2.07
CA PHE A 133 4.17 -3.53 -2.91
C PHE A 133 5.53 -2.86 -2.69
N THR A 134 6.07 -2.30 -3.76
CA THR A 134 7.24 -1.42 -3.71
C THR A 134 6.80 -0.03 -4.14
N THR A 135 7.04 0.95 -3.29
CA THR A 135 6.89 2.39 -3.56
C THR A 135 8.27 2.97 -3.89
N GLY A 136 8.33 4.17 -4.48
CA GLY A 136 9.60 4.82 -4.81
C GLY A 136 9.60 6.26 -4.35
N GLY A 137 9.52 6.44 -3.03
CA GLY A 137 9.58 7.75 -2.38
C GLY A 137 10.71 8.64 -2.86
#